data_AF-B7TIT3-F1
#
_entry.id   AF-B7TIT3-F1
#
_cell.length_a   1.000
_cell.length_b   1.000
_cell.length_c   1.000
_cell.angle_alpha   90.00
_cell.angle_beta   90.00
_cell.angle_gamma   90.00
#
_symmetry.space_group_name_H-M   'P 1'
#
loop_
_entity.id
_entity.type
_entity.pdbx_description
1 polymer ?
#
loop_
_entity_poly.entity_id
_entity_poly.type
_entity_poly.pdbx_seq_one_letter_code
_entity_poly.pdbx_strand_id
1 'polypeptide(L)'
;EAHGTGTPAGDPTEAKAIYETFMTPDCEHKDSVPALYTGSSKTVLGHTEGAAGIVSLLKVSLALQHACIPPNLHFNELSHLVAPFYTGVEIPQSPLPWPESRPGQPRRASVNSFGFGGTNAHAIVENFETPIETKKPRTSYTPAIFSAASEQSLWDVLRAYDRHLEKTPTLNLQDLSWTLRNRRSLLSCRTFISAKTIDGLRCSIKTTLQADAAIVVNAQRQSHRGVLGVFTGQGAQW
;
A
#
# COMPACT_ATOMS: atom_id res chain seq x y z
N GLU A 1 5.74 0.58 -17.03
CA GLU A 1 5.59 1.99 -16.63
C GLU A 1 6.65 2.82 -17.34
N ALA A 2 6.25 3.40 -18.46
CA ALA A 2 7.10 4.21 -19.34
C ALA A 2 7.39 5.58 -18.70
N HIS A 3 8.44 6.25 -19.17
CA HIS A 3 8.67 7.65 -18.88
C HIS A 3 7.52 8.49 -19.46
N GLY A 4 7.10 8.24 -20.70
CA GLY A 4 5.82 8.63 -21.31
C GLY A 4 5.36 10.03 -20.92
N THR A 5 6.07 11.04 -21.43
CA THR A 5 5.82 12.45 -21.12
C THR A 5 4.84 13.12 -22.07
N GLY A 6 4.38 12.43 -23.12
CA GLY A 6 3.50 13.01 -24.12
C GLY A 6 4.25 13.92 -25.10
N THR A 7 5.58 13.80 -25.16
CA THR A 7 6.38 14.70 -26.01
C THR A 7 6.49 14.15 -27.42
N PRO A 8 6.36 15.01 -28.47
CA PRO A 8 6.39 14.55 -29.86
C PRO A 8 7.66 13.80 -30.26
N ALA A 9 8.80 14.11 -29.62
CA ALA A 9 10.08 13.47 -29.89
C ALA A 9 10.42 12.35 -28.90
N GLY A 10 10.06 12.51 -27.62
CA GLY A 10 10.43 11.55 -26.57
C GLY A 10 9.63 10.26 -26.67
N ASP A 11 8.32 10.34 -26.89
CA ASP A 11 7.45 9.16 -26.91
C ASP A 11 7.80 8.18 -28.04
N PRO A 12 8.07 8.61 -29.31
CA PRO A 12 8.55 7.70 -30.34
C PRO A 12 9.90 7.06 -30.02
N THR A 13 10.82 7.83 -29.39
CA THR A 13 12.15 7.35 -29.03
C THR A 13 12.06 6.27 -27.93
N GLU A 14 11.23 6.50 -26.91
CA GLU A 14 10.99 5.53 -25.86
C GLU A 14 10.27 4.28 -26.39
N ALA A 15 9.23 4.46 -27.21
CA ALA A 15 8.49 3.36 -27.82
C ALA A 15 9.41 2.43 -28.63
N LYS A 16 10.28 3.04 -29.46
CA LYS A 16 11.29 2.31 -30.22
C LYS A 16 12.23 1.51 -29.30
N ALA A 17 12.76 2.14 -28.24
CA ALA A 17 13.65 1.46 -27.31
C ALA A 17 12.97 0.28 -26.60
N ILE A 18 11.69 0.42 -26.23
CA ILE A 18 10.89 -0.66 -25.64
C ILE A 18 10.72 -1.80 -26.65
N TYR A 19 10.34 -1.49 -27.89
CA TYR A 19 10.16 -2.48 -28.95
C TYR A 19 11.45 -3.27 -29.23
N GLU A 20 12.56 -2.57 -29.48
CA GLU A 20 13.86 -3.19 -29.77
C GLU A 20 14.41 -4.05 -28.62
N THR A 21 14.01 -3.74 -27.38
CA THR A 21 14.51 -4.47 -26.19
C THR A 21 13.63 -5.67 -25.84
N PHE A 22 12.31 -5.52 -25.89
CA PHE A 22 11.38 -6.50 -25.33
C PHE A 22 10.63 -7.32 -26.37
N MET A 23 10.50 -6.84 -27.61
CA MET A 23 9.79 -7.57 -28.65
C MET A 23 10.75 -8.54 -29.34
N THR A 24 10.26 -9.76 -29.57
CA THR A 24 10.94 -10.80 -30.35
C THR A 24 10.02 -11.24 -31.49
N PRO A 25 10.51 -11.91 -32.55
CA PRO A 25 9.66 -12.40 -33.63
C PRO A 25 8.49 -13.27 -33.14
N ASP A 26 8.68 -14.02 -32.05
CA ASP A 26 7.65 -14.86 -31.43
C ASP A 26 6.54 -14.06 -30.72
N CYS A 27 6.78 -12.77 -30.44
CA CYS A 27 5.80 -11.86 -29.83
C CYS A 27 4.74 -11.38 -30.83
N GLU A 28 4.99 -11.50 -32.14
CA GLU A 28 4.07 -11.02 -33.19
C GLU A 28 2.95 -12.02 -33.51
N HIS A 29 3.02 -13.26 -32.98
CA HIS A 29 2.20 -14.38 -33.42
C HIS A 29 1.45 -15.13 -32.31
N LYS A 30 1.42 -14.60 -31.07
CA LYS A 30 0.61 -15.20 -30.00
C LYS A 30 -0.78 -14.57 -29.93
N ASP A 31 -1.78 -15.45 -29.99
CA ASP A 31 -3.21 -15.16 -29.95
C ASP A 31 -3.61 -14.16 -28.86
N SER A 32 -4.53 -13.25 -29.24
CA SER A 32 -5.48 -12.45 -28.43
C SER A 32 -5.01 -11.66 -27.19
N VAL A 33 -3.77 -11.81 -26.72
CA VAL A 33 -3.20 -11.12 -25.55
C VAL A 33 -1.88 -10.46 -25.93
N PRO A 34 -1.70 -9.14 -25.67
CA PRO A 34 -0.45 -8.46 -25.98
C PRO A 34 0.72 -9.02 -25.17
N ALA A 35 1.91 -9.04 -25.76
CA ALA A 35 3.14 -9.48 -25.11
C ALA A 35 3.58 -8.52 -23.98
N LEU A 36 3.23 -7.23 -24.10
CA LEU A 36 3.58 -6.22 -23.11
C LEU A 36 2.46 -5.16 -22.99
N TYR A 37 2.19 -4.75 -21.75
CA TYR A 37 1.40 -3.55 -21.47
C TYR A 37 2.31 -2.37 -21.16
N THR A 38 2.03 -1.22 -21.77
CA THR A 38 2.72 0.03 -21.50
C THR A 38 1.77 1.10 -21.01
N GLY A 39 2.30 2.01 -20.18
CA GLY A 39 1.52 3.09 -19.62
C GLY A 39 2.39 4.01 -18.79
N SER A 40 1.87 5.18 -18.45
CA SER A 40 2.58 6.23 -17.71
C SER A 40 1.65 6.83 -16.66
N SER A 41 2.10 6.94 -15.42
CA SER A 41 1.40 7.62 -14.33
C SER A 41 1.17 9.11 -14.63
N LYS A 42 1.95 9.69 -15.56
CA LYS A 42 1.86 11.10 -15.94
C LYS A 42 0.56 11.42 -16.65
N THR A 43 -0.09 10.43 -17.27
CA THR A 43 -1.44 10.59 -17.82
C THR A 43 -2.49 10.87 -16.74
N VAL A 44 -2.25 10.45 -15.50
CA VAL A 44 -3.19 10.58 -14.38
C VAL A 44 -2.82 11.73 -13.46
N LEU A 45 -1.54 11.84 -13.10
CA LEU A 45 -1.05 12.78 -12.08
C LEU A 45 -0.24 13.95 -12.66
N GLY A 46 -0.07 14.00 -13.97
CA GLY A 46 0.87 14.91 -14.63
C GLY A 46 2.34 14.51 -14.37
N HIS A 47 3.25 15.29 -14.94
CA HIS A 47 4.68 15.08 -14.72
C HIS A 47 5.12 15.72 -13.40
N THR A 48 5.37 14.92 -12.37
CA THR A 48 5.83 15.37 -11.04
C THR A 48 7.34 15.64 -10.96
N GLU A 49 7.95 15.97 -12.10
CA GLU A 49 9.39 16.28 -12.26
C GLU A 49 10.33 15.32 -11.50
N GLY A 50 11.06 15.83 -10.50
CA GLY A 50 12.01 15.04 -9.70
C GLY A 50 11.37 13.88 -8.93
N ALA A 51 10.06 13.91 -8.72
CA ALA A 51 9.31 12.82 -8.11
C ALA A 51 8.71 11.83 -9.12
N ALA A 52 8.89 12.03 -10.43
CA ALA A 52 8.25 11.19 -11.45
C ALA A 52 8.62 9.71 -11.32
N GLY A 53 9.91 9.42 -11.06
CA GLY A 53 10.38 8.04 -10.89
C GLY A 53 9.73 7.33 -9.69
N ILE A 54 9.63 8.00 -8.53
CA ILE A 54 9.03 7.38 -7.34
C ILE A 54 7.51 7.24 -7.48
N VAL A 55 6.83 8.16 -8.16
CA VAL A 55 5.39 8.04 -8.48
C VAL A 55 5.14 6.83 -9.38
N SER A 56 5.97 6.66 -10.41
CA SER A 56 5.93 5.49 -11.29
C SER A 56 6.20 4.18 -10.54
N LEU A 57 7.15 4.17 -9.60
CA LEU A 57 7.41 3.03 -8.72
C LEU A 57 6.20 2.70 -7.83
N LEU A 58 5.53 3.71 -7.25
CA LEU A 58 4.32 3.54 -6.44
C LEU A 58 3.18 2.94 -7.27
N LYS A 59 2.96 3.43 -8.49
CA LYS A 59 1.97 2.86 -9.42
C LYS A 59 2.26 1.38 -9.68
N VAL A 60 3.50 1.03 -10.00
CA VAL A 60 3.91 -0.37 -10.25
C VAL A 60 3.76 -1.23 -9.00
N SER A 61 4.20 -0.75 -7.84
CA SER A 61 4.07 -1.48 -6.57
C SER A 61 2.61 -1.80 -6.24
N LEU A 62 1.70 -0.84 -6.39
CA LEU A 62 0.27 -1.04 -6.17
C LEU A 62 -0.34 -1.97 -7.22
N ALA A 63 0.03 -1.82 -8.49
CA ALA A 63 -0.45 -2.68 -9.57
C ALA A 63 -0.06 -4.15 -9.35
N LEU A 64 1.17 -4.40 -8.91
CA LEU A 64 1.68 -5.73 -8.55
C LEU A 64 1.00 -6.31 -7.30
N GLN A 65 0.79 -5.48 -6.27
CA GLN A 65 0.12 -5.86 -5.04
C GLN A 65 -1.34 -6.25 -5.28
N HIS A 66 -2.05 -5.48 -6.13
CA HIS A 66 -3.45 -5.71 -6.45
C HIS A 66 -3.67 -6.63 -7.66
N ALA A 67 -2.60 -7.13 -8.28
CA ALA A 67 -2.65 -7.93 -9.50
C ALA A 67 -3.54 -7.30 -10.59
N CYS A 68 -3.44 -5.98 -10.77
CA CYS A 68 -4.29 -5.20 -11.66
C CYS A 68 -3.47 -4.10 -12.33
N ILE A 69 -3.54 -4.02 -13.66
CA ILE A 69 -2.89 -2.99 -14.47
C ILE A 69 -3.87 -1.81 -14.58
N PRO A 70 -3.52 -0.63 -14.04
CA PRO A 70 -4.40 0.54 -14.09
C PRO A 70 -4.43 1.15 -15.50
N PRO A 71 -5.52 1.86 -15.84
CA PRO A 71 -5.66 2.52 -17.14
C PRO A 71 -4.73 3.72 -17.30
N ASN A 72 -4.53 4.15 -18.55
CA ASN A 72 -3.94 5.42 -18.93
C ASN A 72 -5.05 6.38 -19.36
N LEU A 73 -5.08 7.56 -18.75
CA LEU A 73 -6.06 8.59 -19.13
C LEU A 73 -5.61 9.32 -20.39
N HIS A 74 -6.56 9.96 -21.07
CA HIS A 74 -6.32 10.80 -22.25
C HIS A 74 -5.66 10.10 -23.45
N PHE A 75 -5.60 8.76 -23.45
CA PHE A 75 -5.21 7.99 -24.63
C PHE A 75 -6.43 7.72 -25.50
N ASN A 76 -6.49 8.34 -26.68
CA ASN A 76 -7.60 8.17 -27.63
C ASN A 76 -7.15 7.43 -28.89
N GLU A 77 -6.06 7.88 -29.50
CA GLU A 77 -5.50 7.33 -30.73
C GLU A 77 -3.98 7.22 -30.58
N LEU A 78 -3.42 6.14 -31.13
CA LEU A 78 -1.99 5.93 -31.14
C LEU A 78 -1.33 6.84 -32.18
N SER A 79 -0.32 7.62 -31.76
CA SER A 79 0.44 8.48 -32.67
C SER A 79 1.06 7.68 -33.82
N HIS A 80 0.97 8.17 -35.05
CA HIS A 80 1.59 7.54 -36.23
C HIS A 80 3.12 7.41 -36.10
N LEU A 81 3.77 8.26 -35.29
CA LEU A 81 5.21 8.17 -35.02
C LEU A 81 5.56 7.03 -34.05
N VAL A 82 4.59 6.56 -33.28
CA VAL A 82 4.73 5.54 -32.24
C VAL A 82 4.22 4.18 -32.74
N ALA A 83 3.20 4.19 -33.61
CA ALA A 83 2.54 3.00 -34.15
C ALA A 83 3.48 1.90 -34.68
N PRO A 84 4.59 2.20 -35.39
CA PRO A 84 5.53 1.18 -35.86
C PRO A 84 6.16 0.32 -34.75
N PHE A 85 6.17 0.81 -33.51
CA PHE A 85 6.83 0.18 -32.36
C PHE A 85 5.84 -0.47 -31.38
N TYR A 86 4.55 -0.52 -31.72
CA TYR A 86 3.49 -1.00 -30.83
C TYR A 86 2.88 -2.34 -31.26
N THR A 87 3.49 -3.04 -32.20
CA THR A 87 3.15 -4.44 -32.51
C THR A 87 3.41 -5.32 -31.28
N GLY A 88 2.38 -6.02 -30.80
CA GLY A 88 2.47 -6.84 -29.58
C GLY A 88 2.47 -6.06 -28.27
N VAL A 89 2.26 -4.73 -28.30
CA VAL A 89 2.24 -3.84 -27.13
C VAL A 89 0.89 -3.14 -27.04
N GLU A 90 0.30 -3.08 -25.85
CA GLU A 90 -0.98 -2.40 -25.62
C GLU A 90 -0.89 -1.29 -24.57
N ILE A 91 -1.70 -0.23 -24.73
CA ILE A 91 -1.90 0.83 -23.73
C ILE A 91 -3.27 0.59 -23.07
N PRO A 92 -3.33 0.16 -21.80
CA PRO A 92 -4.59 -0.06 -21.11
C PRO A 92 -5.43 1.21 -21.02
N GLN A 93 -6.70 1.16 -21.45
CA GLN A 93 -7.70 2.23 -21.30
C GLN A 93 -8.72 1.96 -20.18
N SER A 94 -8.78 0.73 -19.69
CA SER A 94 -9.56 0.30 -18.53
C SER A 94 -8.69 -0.55 -17.59
N PRO A 95 -9.08 -0.76 -16.32
CA PRO A 95 -8.37 -1.67 -15.43
C PRO A 95 -8.37 -3.10 -15.99
N LEU A 96 -7.19 -3.71 -16.10
CA LEU A 96 -7.03 -5.08 -16.59
C LEU A 96 -6.48 -5.98 -15.47
N PRO A 97 -6.92 -7.25 -15.38
CA PRO A 97 -6.25 -8.21 -14.52
C PRO A 97 -4.79 -8.38 -14.98
N TRP A 98 -3.90 -8.67 -14.04
CA TRP A 98 -2.52 -8.97 -14.40
C TRP A 98 -2.46 -10.26 -15.23
N PRO A 99 -1.71 -10.30 -16.35
CA PRO A 99 -1.61 -11.49 -17.19
C PRO A 99 -1.15 -12.73 -16.42
N GLU A 100 -1.74 -13.88 -16.75
CA GLU A 100 -1.32 -15.15 -16.16
C GLU A 100 0.15 -15.42 -16.49
N SER A 101 0.91 -15.80 -15.47
CA SER A 101 2.31 -16.16 -15.59
C SER A 101 2.50 -17.64 -15.30
N ARG A 102 3.62 -18.20 -15.76
CA ARG A 102 3.93 -19.61 -15.51
C ARG A 102 4.04 -19.86 -14.00
N PRO A 103 3.68 -21.07 -13.51
CA PRO A 103 3.84 -21.39 -12.09
C PRO A 103 5.27 -21.09 -11.60
N GLY A 104 5.38 -20.34 -10.50
CA GLY A 104 6.67 -19.95 -9.91
C GLY A 104 7.32 -18.70 -10.52
N GLN A 105 6.70 -18.06 -11.51
CA GLN A 105 7.18 -16.78 -12.05
C GLN A 105 6.49 -15.60 -11.35
N PRO A 106 7.24 -14.67 -10.75
CA PRO A 106 6.63 -13.49 -10.15
C PRO A 106 6.06 -12.58 -11.24
N ARG A 107 4.98 -11.87 -10.90
CA ARG A 107 4.52 -10.71 -11.65
C ARG A 107 5.64 -9.68 -11.66
N ARG A 108 5.97 -9.17 -12.85
CA ARG A 108 7.10 -8.26 -13.05
C ARG A 108 6.70 -7.09 -13.92
N ALA A 109 7.15 -5.90 -13.55
CA ALA A 109 7.03 -4.70 -14.37
C ALA A 109 8.30 -3.87 -14.32
N SER A 110 8.54 -3.12 -15.38
CA SER A 110 9.62 -2.15 -15.45
C SER A 110 9.13 -0.72 -15.28
N VAL A 111 9.98 0.11 -14.69
CA VAL A 111 9.81 1.56 -14.51
C VAL A 111 10.92 2.29 -15.25
N ASN A 112 10.55 3.16 -16.20
CA ASN A 112 11.44 4.07 -16.89
C ASN A 112 11.32 5.49 -16.33
N SER A 113 12.46 6.17 -16.18
CA SER A 113 12.49 7.60 -15.87
C SER A 113 13.70 8.24 -16.55
N PHE A 114 13.45 9.16 -17.48
CA PHE A 114 14.48 9.84 -18.25
C PHE A 114 14.53 11.32 -17.88
N GLY A 115 15.67 11.76 -17.33
CA GLY A 115 15.87 13.16 -16.97
C GLY A 115 16.17 14.00 -18.20
N PHE A 116 15.71 15.25 -18.23
CA PHE A 116 15.97 16.18 -19.35
C PHE A 116 17.48 16.38 -19.62
N GLY A 117 18.34 16.20 -18.60
CA GLY A 117 19.80 16.25 -18.73
C GLY A 117 20.43 15.00 -19.34
N GLY A 118 19.64 14.03 -19.83
CA GLY A 118 20.11 12.81 -20.49
C GLY A 118 20.44 11.64 -19.55
N THR A 119 20.23 11.79 -18.24
CA THR A 119 20.39 10.68 -17.29
C THR A 119 19.16 9.77 -17.32
N ASN A 120 19.39 8.49 -17.58
CA ASN A 120 18.33 7.49 -17.70
C ASN A 120 18.36 6.52 -16.52
N ALA A 121 17.18 6.19 -15.99
CA ALA A 121 17.01 5.15 -14.98
C ALA A 121 15.97 4.13 -15.45
N HIS A 122 16.28 2.84 -15.26
CA HIS A 122 15.39 1.71 -15.49
C HIS A 122 15.41 0.82 -14.25
N ALA A 123 14.23 0.49 -13.71
CA ALA A 123 14.10 -0.44 -12.60
C ALA A 123 13.16 -1.58 -12.97
N ILE A 124 13.53 -2.80 -12.60
CA ILE A 124 12.69 -4.00 -12.71
C ILE A 124 12.15 -4.31 -11.33
N VAL A 125 10.83 -4.44 -11.22
CA VAL A 125 10.11 -4.67 -9.95
C VAL A 125 9.30 -5.94 -10.06
N GLU A 126 9.42 -6.79 -9.04
CA GLU A 126 8.68 -8.04 -8.92
C GLU A 126 7.75 -8.00 -7.72
N ASN A 127 6.63 -8.73 -7.80
CA ASN A 127 5.80 -8.93 -6.63
C ASN A 127 6.50 -9.86 -5.63
N PHE A 128 6.24 -9.60 -4.35
CA PHE A 128 6.70 -10.46 -3.27
C PHE A 128 5.56 -11.40 -2.85
N GLU A 129 5.69 -12.68 -3.13
CA GLU A 129 4.74 -13.72 -2.69
C GLU A 129 5.34 -14.47 -1.51
N THR A 130 4.98 -14.06 -0.30
CA THR A 130 5.21 -14.89 0.89
C THR A 130 3.85 -15.32 1.44
N PRO A 131 3.67 -16.62 1.75
CA PRO A 131 2.47 -17.08 2.43
C PRO A 131 2.31 -16.33 3.76
N ILE A 132 1.28 -15.49 3.86
CA ILE A 132 0.90 -14.91 5.15
C ILE A 132 0.16 -16.01 5.90
N GLU A 133 0.82 -16.64 6.86
CA GLU A 133 0.15 -17.57 7.78
C GLU A 133 -0.89 -16.78 8.61
N THR A 134 -2.15 -16.93 8.26
CA THR A 134 -3.26 -16.35 9.02
C THR A 134 -3.48 -17.20 10.27
N LYS A 135 -3.01 -16.70 11.42
CA LYS A 135 -3.30 -17.35 12.70
C LYS A 135 -4.77 -17.14 13.05
N LYS A 136 -5.44 -18.23 13.47
CA LYS A 136 -6.80 -18.13 13.98
C LYS A 136 -6.83 -17.17 15.19
N PRO A 137 -7.79 -16.23 15.24
CA PRO A 137 -7.91 -15.32 16.37
C PRO A 137 -8.18 -16.10 17.66
N ARG A 138 -7.48 -15.73 18.73
CA ARG A 138 -7.74 -16.28 20.07
C ARG A 138 -8.75 -15.38 20.78
N THR A 139 -9.69 -15.96 21.51
CA THR A 139 -10.67 -15.19 22.31
C THR A 139 -10.08 -14.84 23.68
N SER A 140 -9.20 -13.85 23.71
CA SER A 140 -8.65 -13.29 24.95
C SER A 140 -8.82 -11.78 25.00
N TYR A 141 -8.96 -11.21 26.19
CA TYR A 141 -8.83 -9.77 26.36
C TYR A 141 -7.45 -9.33 25.89
N THR A 142 -7.44 -8.49 24.86
CA THR A 142 -6.24 -8.03 24.18
C THR A 142 -6.22 -6.50 24.26
N PRO A 143 -5.19 -5.89 24.86
CA PRO A 143 -5.10 -4.43 24.96
C PRO A 143 -4.64 -3.83 23.62
N ALA A 144 -5.40 -2.87 23.09
CA ALA A 144 -4.99 -2.03 21.97
C ALA A 144 -4.50 -0.68 22.53
N ILE A 145 -3.23 -0.35 22.28
CA ILE A 145 -2.61 0.89 22.77
C ILE A 145 -2.61 1.93 21.66
N PHE A 146 -3.15 3.11 21.95
CA PHE A 146 -3.12 4.26 21.05
C PHE A 146 -2.28 5.36 21.67
N SER A 147 -1.48 6.03 20.84
CA SER A 147 -0.69 7.17 21.32
C SER A 147 -0.55 8.26 20.26
N ALA A 148 -0.40 9.49 20.74
CA ALA A 148 -0.18 10.68 19.94
C ALA A 148 0.67 11.70 20.69
N ALA A 149 1.16 12.72 19.99
CA ALA A 149 1.97 13.79 20.60
C ALA A 149 1.14 14.80 21.41
N SER A 150 -0.17 14.86 21.17
CA SER A 150 -1.13 15.70 21.87
C SER A 150 -2.43 14.95 22.13
N GLU A 151 -3.25 15.46 23.05
CA GLU A 151 -4.56 14.90 23.34
C GLU A 151 -5.51 15.00 22.14
N GLN A 152 -5.53 16.15 21.45
CA GLN A 152 -6.33 16.32 20.23
C GLN A 152 -5.96 15.28 19.15
N SER A 153 -4.66 15.08 18.91
CA SER A 153 -4.20 14.08 17.94
C SER A 153 -4.52 12.65 18.39
N LEU A 154 -4.61 12.38 19.70
CA LEU A 154 -5.02 11.07 20.21
C LEU A 154 -6.48 10.79 19.84
N TRP A 155 -7.34 11.80 19.98
CA TRP A 155 -8.74 11.73 19.55
C TRP A 155 -8.87 11.51 18.04
N ASP A 156 -8.06 12.20 17.23
CA ASP A 156 -8.04 11.99 15.77
C ASP A 156 -7.56 10.59 15.38
N VAL A 157 -6.58 10.04 16.11
CA VAL A 157 -6.14 8.65 15.96
C VAL A 157 -7.30 7.70 16.25
N LEU A 158 -8.03 7.87 17.35
CA LEU A 158 -9.19 7.03 17.68
C LEU A 158 -10.29 7.10 16.61
N ARG A 159 -10.61 8.31 16.10
CA ARG A 159 -11.56 8.49 14.99
C ARG A 159 -11.09 7.80 13.71
N ALA A 160 -9.80 7.88 13.40
CA ALA A 160 -9.22 7.21 12.24
C ALA A 160 -9.31 5.68 12.38
N TYR A 161 -9.08 5.14 13.58
CA TYR A 161 -9.23 3.71 13.86
C TYR A 161 -10.69 3.25 13.80
N ASP A 162 -11.67 4.00 14.31
CA ASP A 162 -13.09 3.62 14.16
C ASP A 162 -13.49 3.49 12.68
N ARG A 163 -13.10 4.48 11.85
CA ARG A 163 -13.34 4.43 10.38
C ARG A 163 -12.58 3.30 9.69
N HIS A 164 -11.37 2.99 10.14
CA HIS A 164 -10.58 1.91 9.56
C HIS A 164 -11.19 0.53 9.88
N LEU A 165 -11.51 0.30 11.16
CA LEU A 165 -12.08 -0.96 11.63
C LEU A 165 -13.46 -1.24 11.03
N GLU A 166 -14.22 -0.20 10.69
CA GLU A 166 -15.46 -0.34 9.92
C GLU A 166 -15.24 -0.97 8.55
N LYS A 167 -14.14 -0.63 7.86
CA LYS A 167 -13.82 -1.13 6.52
C LYS A 167 -13.11 -2.48 6.53
N THR A 168 -12.60 -2.92 7.68
CA THR A 168 -11.81 -4.16 7.82
C THR A 168 -12.30 -5.02 9.00
N PRO A 169 -13.52 -5.55 8.96
CA PRO A 169 -14.08 -6.33 10.07
C PRO A 169 -13.36 -7.68 10.29
N THR A 170 -12.65 -8.19 9.27
CA THR A 170 -11.91 -9.46 9.30
C THR A 170 -10.52 -9.36 9.94
N LEU A 171 -10.13 -8.18 10.44
CA LEU A 171 -8.82 -7.96 11.05
C LEU A 171 -8.64 -8.83 12.30
N ASN A 172 -7.43 -9.31 12.54
CA ASN A 172 -7.10 -10.01 13.78
C ASN A 172 -6.72 -8.98 14.88
N LEU A 173 -7.42 -9.04 16.01
CA LEU A 173 -7.19 -8.12 17.14
C LEU A 173 -5.79 -8.26 17.76
N GLN A 174 -5.23 -9.48 17.82
CA GLN A 174 -3.87 -9.70 18.31
C GLN A 174 -2.83 -9.07 17.41
N ASP A 175 -2.98 -9.21 16.08
CA ASP A 175 -2.06 -8.62 15.12
C ASP A 175 -2.14 -7.09 15.15
N LEU A 176 -3.35 -6.53 15.30
CA LEU A 176 -3.54 -5.10 15.51
C LEU A 176 -2.85 -4.61 16.79
N SER A 177 -3.10 -5.28 17.92
CA SER A 177 -2.49 -4.94 19.21
C SER A 177 -0.96 -5.01 19.14
N TRP A 178 -0.42 -6.08 18.54
CA TRP A 178 1.01 -6.25 18.35
C TRP A 178 1.60 -5.15 17.46
N THR A 179 0.92 -4.79 16.37
CA THR A 179 1.34 -3.70 15.46
C THR A 179 1.32 -2.35 16.18
N LEU A 180 0.25 -2.05 16.91
CA LEU A 180 0.12 -0.84 17.72
C LEU A 180 1.22 -0.71 18.77
N ARG A 181 1.69 -1.83 19.34
CA ARG A 181 2.75 -1.83 20.36
C ARG A 181 4.16 -1.81 19.78
N ASN A 182 4.43 -2.62 18.75
CA ASN A 182 5.79 -2.93 18.30
C ASN A 182 6.15 -2.29 16.94
N ARG A 183 5.16 -1.84 16.16
CA ARG A 183 5.35 -1.24 14.82
C ARG A 183 4.93 0.22 14.77
N ARG A 184 4.60 0.82 15.92
CA ARG A 184 4.23 2.23 16.06
C ARG A 184 5.01 2.85 17.21
N SER A 185 5.36 4.13 17.04
CA SER A 185 5.98 4.92 18.10
C SER A 185 5.01 5.11 19.28
N LEU A 186 5.52 5.02 20.51
CA LEU A 186 4.76 5.27 21.74
C LEU A 186 4.99 6.71 22.23
N LEU A 187 4.06 7.59 21.93
CA LEU A 187 4.16 9.04 22.19
C LEU A 187 3.64 9.43 23.59
N SER A 188 3.69 10.71 23.96
CA SER A 188 3.42 11.21 25.32
C SER A 188 1.97 11.00 25.78
N CYS A 189 0.99 11.29 24.93
CA CYS A 189 -0.43 11.10 25.23
C CYS A 189 -0.84 9.69 24.83
N ARG A 190 -1.27 8.88 25.80
CA ARG A 190 -1.57 7.45 25.60
C ARG A 190 -2.93 7.09 26.15
N THR A 191 -3.62 6.18 25.47
CA THR A 191 -4.78 5.47 26.01
C THR A 191 -4.68 4.00 25.61
N PHE A 192 -5.38 3.13 26.32
CA PHE A 192 -5.52 1.73 25.94
C PHE A 192 -6.98 1.30 26.06
N ILE A 193 -7.40 0.42 25.17
CA ILE A 193 -8.74 -0.17 25.17
C ILE A 193 -8.57 -1.68 25.05
N SER A 194 -9.11 -2.42 26.01
CA SER A 194 -9.06 -3.87 26.04
C SER A 194 -10.36 -4.46 25.51
N ALA A 195 -10.25 -5.39 24.56
CA ALA A 195 -11.41 -6.07 23.98
C ALA A 195 -11.10 -7.55 23.70
N LYS A 196 -12.14 -8.37 23.51
CA LYS A 196 -12.00 -9.77 23.07
C LYS A 196 -12.06 -9.93 21.55
N THR A 197 -12.66 -8.97 20.85
CA THR A 197 -12.91 -9.00 19.40
C THR A 197 -12.70 -7.61 18.80
N ILE A 198 -12.52 -7.53 17.48
CA ILE A 198 -12.44 -6.25 16.74
C ILE A 198 -13.73 -5.44 16.93
N ASP A 199 -14.90 -6.08 16.85
CA ASP A 199 -16.17 -5.38 17.06
C ASP A 199 -16.30 -4.82 18.48
N GLY A 200 -15.84 -5.58 19.48
CA GLY A 200 -15.76 -5.11 20.86
C GLY A 200 -14.83 -3.91 21.00
N LEU A 201 -13.65 -3.95 20.36
CA LEU A 201 -12.70 -2.83 20.35
C LEU A 201 -13.34 -1.59 19.71
N ARG A 202 -13.98 -1.75 18.55
CA ARG A 202 -14.64 -0.65 17.84
C ARG A 202 -15.78 -0.04 18.67
N CYS A 203 -16.60 -0.88 19.30
CA CYS A 203 -17.67 -0.43 20.20
C CYS A 203 -17.09 0.40 21.35
N SER A 204 -16.04 -0.10 22.02
CA SER A 204 -15.37 0.63 23.08
C SER A 204 -14.74 1.94 22.60
N ILE A 205 -14.12 1.98 21.41
CA ILE A 205 -13.62 3.24 20.80
C ILE A 205 -14.76 4.25 20.63
N LYS A 206 -15.92 3.82 20.10
CA LYS A 206 -17.08 4.69 19.92
C LYS A 206 -17.60 5.22 21.26
N THR A 207 -17.72 4.37 22.27
CA THR A 207 -18.12 4.79 23.61
C THR A 207 -17.15 5.81 24.19
N THR A 208 -15.83 5.59 24.05
CA THR A 208 -14.80 6.54 24.49
C THR A 208 -14.90 7.88 23.77
N LEU A 209 -15.15 7.87 22.46
CA LEU A 209 -15.34 9.09 21.65
C LEU A 209 -16.62 9.86 22.02
N GLN A 210 -17.69 9.16 22.39
CA GLN A 210 -18.98 9.78 22.76
C GLN A 210 -18.98 10.33 24.19
N ALA A 211 -18.36 9.61 25.13
CA ALA A 211 -18.29 10.01 26.53
C ALA A 211 -17.24 11.10 26.78
N ASP A 212 -16.40 11.41 25.79
CA ASP A 212 -15.19 12.25 25.92
C ASP A 212 -14.32 11.83 27.11
N ALA A 213 -14.33 10.52 27.40
CA ALA A 213 -13.78 9.93 28.61
C ALA A 213 -12.75 8.87 28.23
N ALA A 214 -11.57 9.31 27.79
CA ALA A 214 -10.41 8.45 27.67
C ALA A 214 -9.53 8.59 28.92
N ILE A 215 -9.02 7.47 29.43
CA ILE A 215 -7.90 7.51 30.38
C ILE A 215 -6.67 7.95 29.60
N VAL A 216 -6.43 9.25 29.53
CA VAL A 216 -5.24 9.83 28.90
C VAL A 216 -4.11 9.82 29.91
N VAL A 217 -3.18 8.90 29.74
CA VAL A 217 -1.93 8.89 30.51
C VAL A 217 -0.95 9.79 29.78
N ASN A 218 -0.62 10.94 30.39
CA ASN A 218 0.49 11.77 29.92
C ASN A 218 1.80 11.23 30.52
N ALA A 219 2.57 10.54 29.69
CA ALA A 219 3.81 9.86 30.10
C ALA A 219 4.98 10.82 30.41
N GLN A 220 4.77 12.14 30.43
CA GLN A 220 5.79 13.11 30.84
C GLN A 220 6.27 12.93 32.30
N ARG A 221 5.59 12.13 33.12
CA ARG A 221 6.02 11.79 34.49
C ARG A 221 6.56 10.36 34.62
N GLN A 222 7.90 10.29 34.65
CA GLN A 222 8.78 9.36 35.39
C GLN A 222 8.80 7.88 35.00
N SER A 223 9.98 7.36 34.64
CA SER A 223 11.02 6.74 35.51
C SER A 223 10.56 5.40 36.07
N HIS A 224 11.40 4.37 35.90
CA HIS A 224 11.16 3.00 36.34
C HIS A 224 10.69 2.97 37.80
N ARG A 225 9.37 2.87 38.03
CA ARG A 225 8.82 2.55 39.34
C ARG A 225 8.86 1.03 39.48
N GLY A 226 9.42 0.55 40.60
CA GLY A 226 9.36 -0.87 40.95
C GLY A 226 7.90 -1.33 41.02
N VAL A 227 7.64 -2.53 40.53
CA VAL A 227 6.32 -3.17 40.63
C VAL A 227 6.30 -4.01 41.91
N LEU A 228 5.36 -3.75 42.82
CA LEU A 228 5.13 -4.58 44.00
C LEU A 228 3.98 -5.55 43.71
N GLY A 229 4.27 -6.85 43.71
CA GLY A 229 3.24 -7.88 43.63
C GLY A 229 2.50 -8.00 44.96
N VAL A 230 1.19 -7.73 44.95
CA VAL A 230 0.32 -7.88 46.12
C VAL A 230 -0.51 -9.15 45.95
N PHE A 231 -0.45 -10.04 46.94
CA PHE A 231 -1.16 -11.32 46.95
C PHE A 231 -2.35 -11.23 47.90
N THR A 232 -3.54 -11.54 47.39
CA THR A 232 -4.77 -11.53 48.19
C THR A 232 -4.76 -12.67 49.20
N GLY A 233 -5.21 -12.39 50.44
CA GLY A 233 -5.42 -13.40 51.46
C GLY A 233 -6.72 -14.19 51.28
N GLN A 234 -7.03 -15.03 52.27
CA GLN A 234 -8.30 -15.77 52.36
C GLN A 234 -9.49 -14.79 52.50
N GLY A 235 -10.60 -15.04 51.78
CA GLY A 235 -11.81 -14.20 51.80
C GLY A 235 -12.06 -13.38 50.52
N ALA A 236 -11.12 -13.35 49.58
CA ALA A 236 -11.23 -12.64 48.29
C ALA A 236 -11.69 -13.52 47.12
N GLN A 237 -12.08 -14.77 47.38
CA GLN A 237 -12.61 -15.68 46.36
C GLN A 237 -14.00 -15.21 45.87
N TRP A 238 -14.29 -15.41 44.57
CA TRP A 238 -15.56 -15.14 43.91
C TRP A 238 -16.21 -16.42 43.38
#